data_AF-A0A535LU25-F1
#
_entry.id   AF-A0A535LU25-F1
#
_cell.length_a   1.000
_cell.length_b   1.000
_cell.length_c   1.000
_cell.angle_alpha   90.00
_cell.angle_beta   90.00
_cell.angle_gamma   90.00
#
_symmetry.space_group_name_H-M   'P 1'
#
loop_
_entity.id
_entity.type
_entity.pdbx_description
1 polymer ?
#
loop_
_entity_poly.entity_id
_entity_poly.type
_entity_poly.pdbx_seq_one_letter_code
_entity_poly.pdbx_strand_id
1 'polypeptide(L)' 'MLQFTGIPVSVGIASTKCLTKVANEIVKKDARYEGVLDFTALSEQATRDTLFFAVQGITRPWKMRQSRLSGHFTT' A
#
# COMPACT_ATOMS: atom_id res chain seq x y z
N MET A 1 -5.35 1.89 20.51
CA MET A 1 -6.76 2.13 20.92
C MET A 1 -7.45 2.90 19.80
N LEU A 2 -8.44 2.31 19.12
CA LEU A 2 -9.22 2.95 18.03
C LEU A 2 -10.44 3.64 18.67
N GLN A 3 -10.48 4.97 18.68
CA GLN A 3 -11.38 5.71 19.58
C GLN A 3 -12.71 6.18 18.95
N PHE A 4 -12.87 6.14 17.63
CA PHE A 4 -14.03 6.77 16.97
C PHE A 4 -14.94 5.81 16.20
N THR A 5 -14.40 4.98 15.31
CA THR A 5 -15.22 4.16 14.40
C THR A 5 -15.20 2.67 14.72
N GLY A 6 -14.26 2.22 15.57
CA GLY A 6 -14.01 0.79 15.80
C GLY A 6 -13.46 0.03 14.57
N ILE A 7 -13.27 0.70 13.43
CA ILE A 7 -12.75 0.09 12.21
C ILE A 7 -11.23 -0.01 12.32
N PRO A 8 -10.62 -1.19 12.07
CA PRO A 8 -9.17 -1.32 12.06
C PRO A 8 -8.56 -0.49 10.91
N VAL A 9 -7.58 0.34 11.25
CA VAL A 9 -6.90 1.24 10.31
C VAL A 9 -5.45 0.81 10.16
N SER A 10 -4.94 0.94 8.93
CA SER A 10 -3.52 0.80 8.59
C SER A 10 -2.95 2.14 8.14
N VAL A 11 -1.72 2.44 8.55
CA VAL A 11 -1.01 3.69 8.25
C VAL A 11 0.37 3.37 7.67
N GLY A 12 0.65 3.92 6.48
CA GLY A 12 1.98 3.89 5.86
C GLY A 12 2.57 5.29 5.84
N ILE A 13 3.85 5.43 6.15
CA ILE A 13 4.57 6.71 6.17
C ILE A 13 5.79 6.60 5.26
N ALA A 14 5.97 7.56 4.34
CA ALA A 14 7.13 7.63 3.47
C ALA A 14 7.31 9.03 2.87
N SER A 15 8.47 9.28 2.26
CA SER A 15 8.81 10.55 1.60
C SER A 15 7.99 10.89 0.35
N THR A 16 7.36 9.89 -0.29
CA THR A 16 6.52 10.09 -1.49
C THR A 16 5.18 9.39 -1.37
N LYS A 17 4.18 9.87 -2.14
CA LYS A 17 2.84 9.27 -2.21
C LYS A 17 2.87 7.82 -2.70
N CYS A 18 3.78 7.51 -3.64
CA CYS A 18 3.94 6.16 -4.17
C CYS A 18 4.45 5.20 -3.08
N LEU A 19 5.55 5.57 -2.43
CA LEU A 19 6.13 4.78 -1.34
C LEU A 19 5.16 4.63 -0.17
N THR A 20 4.42 5.69 0.17
CA THR A 20 3.38 5.65 1.21
C THR A 20 2.32 4.60 0.88
N LYS A 21 1.89 4.53 -0.39
CA LYS A 21 0.91 3.53 -0.83
C LYS A 21 1.46 2.11 -0.73
N VAL A 22 2.73 1.92 -1.08
CA VAL A 22 3.39 0.61 -0.95
C VAL A 22 3.51 0.22 0.52
N ALA A 23 3.96 1.11 1.40
CA ALA A 23 4.00 0.87 2.85
C ALA A 23 2.63 0.45 3.38
N ASN A 24 1.57 1.17 2.98
CA ASN A 24 0.21 0.87 3.42
C ASN A 24 -0.31 -0.49 2.92
N GLU A 25 0.11 -0.92 1.73
CA GLU A 25 -0.23 -2.23 1.19
C GLU A 25 0.47 -3.36 1.97
N ILE A 26 1.72 -3.14 2.38
CA ILE A 26 2.50 -4.08 3.18
C ILE A 26 1.89 -4.24 4.57
N VAL A 27 1.58 -3.14 5.25
CA VAL A 27 0.96 -3.13 6.58
C VAL A 27 -0.33 -3.93 6.62
N LYS A 28 -1.13 -3.89 5.55
CA LYS A 28 -2.39 -4.65 5.46
C LYS A 28 -2.19 -6.15 5.31
N LYS A 29 -1.08 -6.56 4.71
CA LYS A 29 -0.75 -7.97 4.43
C LYS A 29 0.03 -8.63 5.55
N ASP A 30 0.78 -7.84 6.30
CA ASP A 30 1.71 -8.31 7.30
C ASP A 30 1.39 -7.73 8.67
N ALA A 31 0.83 -8.57 9.53
CA ALA A 31 0.41 -8.21 10.89
C ALA A 31 1.60 -7.83 11.80
N ARG A 32 2.84 -8.15 11.41
CA ARG A 32 4.05 -7.82 12.21
C ARG A 32 4.26 -6.33 12.40
N TYR A 33 3.68 -5.50 11.53
CA TYR A 33 3.79 -4.05 11.61
C TYR A 33 2.71 -3.40 12.48
N GLU A 34 1.82 -4.18 13.10
CA GLU A 34 0.79 -3.68 14.03
C GLU A 34 -0.07 -2.51 13.49
N GLY A 35 -0.25 -2.47 12.17
CA GLY A 35 -1.02 -1.42 11.51
C GLY A 35 -0.22 -0.15 11.16
N VAL A 36 1.08 -0.07 11.42
CA VAL A 36 1.92 1.09 11.08
C VAL A 36 3.27 0.68 10.48
N LEU A 37 3.61 1.20 9.30
CA LEU A 37 4.95 1.05 8.69
C LEU A 37 5.50 2.40 8.24
N ASP A 38 6.69 2.71 8.73
CA ASP A 38 7.41 3.95 8.40
C ASP A 38 8.69 3.65 7.60
N PHE A 39 8.68 4.01 6.32
CA PHE A 39 9.85 3.91 5.45
C PHE A 39 10.88 5.03 5.68
N THR A 40 10.53 6.10 6.40
CA THR A 40 11.48 7.18 6.71
C THR A 40 12.45 6.80 7.83
N ALA A 41 12.03 5.87 8.70
CA ALA A 41 12.86 5.34 9.79
C ALA A 41 13.73 4.13 9.37
N LEU A 42 13.51 3.60 8.17
CA LEU A 42 14.25 2.44 7.66
C LEU A 42 15.51 2.87 6.89
N SER A 43 16.54 2.03 6.91
CA SER A 43 17.71 2.25 6.05
C SER A 43 17.32 2.12 4.57
N GLU A 44 18.07 2.77 3.68
CA GLU A 44 17.79 2.66 2.24
C GLU A 44 17.83 1.21 1.74
N GLN A 45 18.75 0.40 2.27
CA GLN A 45 18.88 -0.99 1.87
C GLN A 45 17.66 -1.82 2.30
N ALA A 46 17.25 -1.70 3.57
CA ALA A 46 16.06 -2.38 4.08
C ALA A 46 14.79 -1.94 3.34
N THR A 47 14.71 -0.66 2.98
CA THR A 47 13.62 -0.11 2.17
C THR A 47 13.61 -0.72 0.78
N ARG A 48 14.76 -0.84 0.11
CA ARG A 48 14.87 -1.45 -1.22
C ARG A 48 14.48 -2.92 -1.21
N ASP A 49 14.95 -3.69 -0.23
CA ASP A 49 14.62 -5.11 -0.10
C ASP A 49 13.11 -5.30 0.12
N THR A 50 12.53 -4.49 1.01
CA THR A 50 11.09 -4.48 1.28
C THR A 50 10.27 -4.10 0.04
N LEU A 51 10.71 -3.08 -0.69
CA LEU A 51 10.07 -2.65 -1.94
C LEU A 51 10.16 -3.70 -3.03
N PHE A 52 11.31 -4.37 -3.16
CA PHE A 52 11.50 -5.43 -4.15
C PHE A 52 10.48 -6.56 -3.93
N PHE A 53 10.36 -7.05 -2.70
CA PHE A 53 9.35 -8.03 -2.33
C PHE A 53 7.91 -7.51 -2.54
N ALA A 54 7.63 -6.28 -2.15
CA ALA A 54 6.28 -5.70 -2.26
C ALA A 54 5.83 -5.52 -3.71
N VAL A 55 6.74 -5.17 -4.62
CA VAL A 55 6.45 -4.95 -6.05
C VAL A 55 6.22 -6.26 -6.80
N GLN A 56 6.90 -7.35 -6.42
CA GLN A 56 6.72 -8.66 -7.04
C GLN A 56 5.29 -9.23 -6.91
N GLY A 57 4.51 -8.74 -5.94
CA GLY A 57 3.14 -9.20 -5.66
C GLY A 57 2.03 -8.21 -6.00
N ILE A 58 2.28 -7.12 -6.74
CA ILE A 58 1.22 -6.16 -7.13
C ILE A 58 0.39 -6.78 -8.27
N THR A 59 -0.54 -7.67 -7.92
CA THR A 59 -1.69 -7.96 -8.78
C THR A 59 -2.39 -6.64 -9.09
N ARG A 60 -2.80 -6.41 -10.36
CA ARG A 60 -3.47 -5.18 -10.82
C ARG A 60 -5.00 -5.39 -10.85
N PRO A 61 -5.73 -5.34 -9.73
CA PRO A 61 -7.19 -5.51 -9.74
C PRO A 61 -7.91 -4.38 -10.49
N TRP A 62 -7.29 -3.19 -10.64
CA TRP A 62 -7.83 -2.10 -11.47
C TRP A 62 -7.81 -2.43 -12.97
N LYS A 63 -6.87 -3.25 -13.46
CA LYS A 63 -6.88 -3.71 -14.86
C LYS A 63 -8.13 -4.56 -15.17
N MET A 64 -8.64 -5.31 -14.19
CA MET A 64 -9.93 -6.02 -14.29
C MET A 64 -11.16 -5.10 -14.20
N ARG A 65 -11.04 -3.87 -13.65
CA ARG A 65 -12.15 -2.90 -13.65
C ARG A 65 -12.17 -2.00 -14.88
N GLN A 66 -11.04 -1.88 -15.58
CA GLN A 66 -10.99 -1.23 -16.89
C GLN A 66 -11.91 -1.93 -17.92
N SER A 67 -12.06 -3.26 -17.85
CA SER A 67 -12.99 -3.99 -18.71
C SER A 67 -14.47 -3.75 -18.38
N ARG A 68 -14.78 -3.05 -17.28
CA ARG A 68 -16.14 -2.63 -16.91
C ARG A 68 -16.43 -1.16 -17.27
N LEU A 69 -15.53 -0.49 -17.99
CA LEU A 69 -15.78 0.85 -18.49
C LEU A 69 -16.71 0.77 -19.71
N SER A 70 -17.88 1.41 -19.63
CA SER A 70 -18.78 1.60 -20.77
C SER A 70 -18.11 2.49 -21.82
N GLY A 71 -18.31 2.19 -23.12
CA GLY A 71 -17.67 2.90 -24.23
C GLY A 71 -17.90 4.42 -24.29
N HIS A 72 -18.83 4.96 -23.51
CA HIS A 72 -19.19 6.38 -23.48
C HIS A 72 -18.08 7.34 -22.98
N PHE A 73 -16.97 6.83 -22.44
CA PHE A 73 -15.89 7.67 -21.86
C PHE A 73 -14.49 7.42 -22.44
N THR A 74 -14.37 6.81 -23.62
CA THR A 74 -13.06 6.61 -24.27
C THR A 74 -13.14 7.09 -25.71
N THR A 75 -12.36 8.12 -26.07
CA THR A 75 -12.14 8.58 -27.45
C THR A 75 -10.91 7.91 -28.05
#